data_AF-A0A9D2AG09-F1
#
_entry.id   AF-A0A9D2AG09-F1
#
_cell.length_a   1.000
_cell.length_b   1.000
_cell.length_c   1.000
_cell.angle_alpha   90.00
_cell.angle_beta   90.00
_cell.angle_gamma   90.00
#
_symmetry.space_group_name_H-M   'P 1'
#
loop_
_entity.id
_entity.type
_entity.pdbx_description
1 polymer ?
#
loop_
_entity_poly.entity_id
_entity_poly.type
_entity_poly.pdbx_seq_one_letter_code
_entity_poly.pdbx_strand_id
1 'polypeptide(L)' 'MEEKNGKKQIPLRISAKLYEELSAWAEEDFRSLNGQIEFLLHECVRKHKKAAGKQKEN' A
#
# COMPACT_ATOMS: atom_id res chain seq x y z
N MET A 1 -11.23 -25.01 1.35
CA MET A 1 -10.04 -24.14 1.44
C MET A 1 -10.51 -22.83 2.05
N GLU A 2 -10.06 -22.52 3.27
CA GLU A 2 -10.49 -21.33 4.00
C GLU A 2 -10.28 -20.06 3.18
N GLU A 3 -11.33 -19.26 3.03
CA GLU A 3 -11.21 -17.90 2.51
C GLU A 3 -10.27 -17.11 3.42
N LYS A 4 -9.07 -16.79 2.91
CA LYS A 4 -8.17 -15.79 3.50
C LYS A 4 -8.70 -14.37 3.26
N ASN A 5 -9.97 -14.12 3.60
CA ASN A 5 -10.64 -12.81 3.45
C ASN A 5 -10.47 -11.90 4.68
N GLY A 6 -9.63 -12.28 5.65
CA GLY A 6 -9.37 -11.47 6.84
C GLY A 6 -8.39 -10.33 6.57
N LYS A 7 -8.81 -9.08 6.77
CA LYS A 7 -7.89 -7.93 6.86
C LYS A 7 -7.00 -8.11 8.09
N LYS A 8 -5.68 -8.23 7.89
CA LYS A 8 -4.72 -8.30 9.00
C LYS A 8 -4.41 -6.89 9.49
N GLN A 9 -4.70 -6.61 10.76
CA GLN A 9 -4.31 -5.37 11.40
C GLN A 9 -2.85 -5.45 11.85
N ILE A 10 -2.05 -4.44 11.50
CA ILE A 10 -0.65 -4.33 11.88
C ILE A 10 -0.42 -2.92 12.44
N PRO A 11 0.18 -2.76 13.62
CA PRO A 11 0.55 -1.43 14.12
C PRO A 11 1.63 -0.85 13.21
N LEU A 12 1.32 0.27 12.56
CA LEU A 12 2.25 0.98 11.68
C LEU A 12 2.85 2.17 12.43
N ARG A 13 4.18 2.25 12.46
CA ARG A 13 4.92 3.40 13.00
C ARG A 13 5.49 4.20 11.83
N ILE A 14 5.06 5.45 11.69
CA ILE A 14 5.55 6.40 10.68
C ILE A 14 5.81 7.75 11.34
N SER A 15 6.62 8.60 10.71
CA SER A 15 6.83 9.96 11.17
C SER A 15 5.55 10.80 11.01
N ALA A 16 5.37 11.80 11.86
CA ALA A 16 4.22 12.71 11.79
C ALA A 16 4.12 13.40 10.41
N LYS A 17 5.26 13.84 9.88
CA LYS A 17 5.34 14.45 8.54
C LYS A 17 4.80 13.53 7.44
N LEU A 18 5.20 12.25 7.44
CA LEU A 18 4.70 11.30 6.45
C LEU A 18 3.20 11.03 6.61
N TYR A 19 2.71 11.01 7.86
CA TYR A 19 1.28 10.88 8.11
C TYR A 19 0.48 12.05 7.52
N GLU A 20 0.96 13.29 7.70
CA GLU A 20 0.33 14.49 7.14
C GLU A 20 0.32 14.47 5.61
N GLU A 21 1.44 14.14 4.98
CA GLU A 21 1.55 14.02 3.51
C GLU A 21 0.59 12.95 2.96
N LEU A 22 0.51 11.78 3.61
CA LEU A 22 -0.41 10.73 3.20
C LEU A 22 -1.88 11.09 3.42
N SER A 23 -2.18 11.87 4.48
CA SER A 23 -3.54 12.32 4.78
C SER A 23 -4.02 13.35 3.76
N ALA A 24 -3.20 14.36 3.45
CA ALA A 24 -3.50 15.35 2.42
C ALA A 24 -3.72 14.68 1.05
N TRP A 25 -2.85 13.73 0.68
CA TRP A 25 -3.02 13.00 -0.58
C TRP A 25 -4.31 12.16 -0.60
N ALA A 26 -4.66 11.51 0.51
CA ALA A 26 -5.91 10.78 0.61
C ALA A 26 -7.13 11.70 0.43
N GLU A 27 -7.10 12.90 1.01
CA GLU A 27 -8.16 13.91 0.89
C GLU A 27 -8.31 14.41 -0.55
N GLU A 28 -7.21 14.73 -1.23
CA GLU A 28 -7.19 15.14 -2.65
C GLU A 28 -7.81 14.06 -3.57
N ASP A 29 -7.55 12.79 -3.25
CA ASP A 29 -8.06 11.63 -3.99
C ASP A 29 -9.45 11.16 -3.53
N PHE A 30 -10.12 11.89 -2.62
CA PHE A 30 -11.41 11.55 -2.00
C PHE A 30 -11.45 10.14 -1.40
N ARG A 31 -10.35 9.73 -0.75
CA ARG A 31 -10.16 8.42 -0.12
C ARG A 31 -9.94 8.55 1.38
N SER A 32 -10.24 7.47 2.11
CA SER A 32 -9.78 7.35 3.51
C SER A 32 -8.26 7.12 3.55
N LEU A 33 -7.62 7.57 4.62
CA LEU A 33 -6.18 7.34 4.84
C LEU A 33 -5.82 5.85 4.77
N ASN A 34 -6.63 4.96 5.38
CA ASN A 34 -6.42 3.52 5.31
C ASN A 34 -6.53 2.99 3.88
N GLY A 35 -7.50 3.48 3.11
CA GLY A 35 -7.65 3.12 1.69
C GLY A 35 -6.45 3.60 0.86
N GLN A 36 -5.91 4.78 1.16
CA GLN A 36 -4.71 5.30 0.51
C GLN A 36 -3.48 4.45 0.82
N ILE A 37 -3.27 4.10 2.09
CA ILE A 37 -2.15 3.22 2.50
C ILE A 37 -2.27 1.85 1.81
N GLU A 38 -3.47 1.26 1.78
CA GLU A 38 -3.71 -0.03 1.12
C GLU A 38 -3.38 0.03 -0.38
N PHE A 39 -3.83 1.08 -1.07
CA PHE A 39 -3.53 1.31 -2.49
C PHE A 39 -2.02 1.41 -2.75
N LEU A 40 -1.30 2.20 -1.95
CA LEU A 40 0.14 2.40 -2.11
C LEU A 40 0.94 1.12 -1.88
N LEU A 41 0.57 0.33 -0.87
CA LEU A 41 1.20 -0.96 -0.60
C LEU A 41 0.94 -1.94 -1.74
N HIS A 42 -0.28 -1.99 -2.26
CA HIS A 42 -0.62 -2.85 -3.41
C HIS A 42 0.20 -2.46 -4.65
N GLU A 43 0.29 -1.17 -4.96
CA GLU A 43 1.09 -0.66 -6.08
C GLU A 43 2.58 -0.95 -5.91
N CYS A 44 3.11 -0.81 -4.70
CA CYS A 44 4.51 -1.14 -4.40
C CYS A 44 4.81 -2.63 -4.66
N VAL A 45 3.96 -3.54 -4.16
CA VAL A 45 4.12 -4.98 -4.38
C VAL A 45 3.98 -5.33 -5.87
N ARG A 46 3.01 -4.73 -6.57
CA ARG A 46 2.81 -4.93 -8.02
C ARG A 46 4.03 -4.53 -8.82
N LYS A 47 4.60 -3.35 -8.53
CA LYS A 47 5.83 -2.84 -9.15
C LYS A 47 7.02 -3.75 -8.86
N HIS A 48 7.18 -4.20 -7.61
CA HIS A 48 8.24 -5.11 -7.21
C HIS A 48 8.18 -6.46 -7.96
N LYS A 49 7.00 -7.07 -8.04
CA LYS A 49 6.79 -8.31 -8.81
C LYS A 49 7.11 -8.15 -10.30
N LYS A 50 6.69 -7.03 -10.90
CA LYS A 50 6.99 -6.72 -12.31
C LYS A 50 8.50 -6.57 -12.55
N ALA A 51 9.22 -5.94 -11.62
CA ALA A 51 10.68 -5.82 -11.70
C ALA A 51 11.38 -7.19 -11.56
N ALA A 52 10.90 -8.05 -10.64
CA ALA A 52 11.45 -9.39 -10.43
C ALA A 52 11.19 -10.34 -11.62
N GLY A 53 10.04 -10.22 -12.30
CA GLY A 53 9.75 -11.00 -13.51
C GLY A 53 10.67 -10.68 -14.68
N LYS A 54 11.05 -9.40 -14.83
CA LYS A 54 11.97 -8.94 -15.88
C LYS A 54 13.41 -9.45 -15.74
N GLN A 55 13.82 -9.92 -14.55
CA GLN A 55 15.15 -10.51 -14.35
C GLN A 55 15.25 -12.00 -14.74
N LYS A 56 14.11 -12.66 -15.01
CA LYS A 56 14.08 -14.10 -15.36
C LYS A 56 14.02 -14.37 -16.87
N GLU A 57 13.89 -13.34 -17.69
CA GLU A 57 13.81 -13.45 -19.17
C GLU A 57 15.09 -12.97 -19.87
N ASN A 58 16.22 -12.87 -19.16
CA ASN A 58 17.50 -12.45 -19.73
C ASN A 58 18.64 -13.39 -19.31
#